data_AF-E8UB11-F1
#
_entry.id   AF-E8UB11-F1
#
_cell.length_a   1.000
_cell.length_b   1.000
_cell.length_c   1.000
_cell.angle_alpha   90.00
_cell.angle_beta   90.00
_cell.angle_gamma   90.00
#
_symmetry.space_group_name_H-M   'P 1'
#
loop_
_entity.id
_entity.type
_entity.pdbx_description
1 polymer ?
#
loop_
_entity_poly.entity_id
_entity_poly.type
_entity_poly.pdbx_seq_one_letter_code
_entity_poly.pdbx_strand_id
1 'polypeptide(L)'
;MVNKRDDGFTLTEALIAMALFAILITAVVAPLTSLFRVQRDSNSTLSATTSAQSTLEAIRDNWTPQTYGQNLDTDPAVTAYTAASTGVTIPSGLTYTCRNLDNNGADTAPCSGNETPQPAARRIRLQKTNAQNVVDVDVFLDIISPSTR
;
A
#
# COMPACT_ATOMS: atom_id res chain seq x y z
N MET A 1 -32.93 64.36 21.28
CA MET A 1 -33.35 62.95 21.13
C MET A 1 -32.92 62.50 19.75
N VAL A 2 -31.92 61.62 19.67
CA VAL A 2 -31.41 61.08 18.40
C VAL A 2 -32.28 59.90 18.02
N ASN A 3 -33.10 60.05 16.98
CA ASN A 3 -33.82 58.93 16.38
C ASN A 3 -32.79 58.05 15.66
N LYS A 4 -32.44 56.91 16.27
CA LYS A 4 -31.84 55.79 15.53
C LYS A 4 -32.88 55.33 14.52
N ARG A 5 -32.61 55.53 13.23
CA ARG A 5 -33.34 54.85 12.19
C ARG A 5 -32.86 53.40 12.23
N ASP A 6 -33.77 52.49 12.53
CA ASP A 6 -33.55 51.07 12.33
C ASP A 6 -33.48 50.84 10.82
N ASP A 7 -32.27 50.84 10.26
CA ASP A 7 -32.02 50.38 8.88
C ASP A 7 -32.27 48.87 8.85
N GLY A 8 -33.52 48.51 8.56
CA GLY A 8 -33.95 47.13 8.38
C GLY A 8 -33.41 46.55 7.07
N PHE A 9 -32.90 45.32 7.15
CA PHE A 9 -32.37 44.56 6.02
C PHE A 9 -33.40 44.50 4.88
N THR A 10 -33.05 44.98 3.70
CA THR A 10 -34.00 45.00 2.58
C THR A 10 -34.12 43.60 1.96
N LEU A 11 -35.30 43.26 1.42
CA LEU A 11 -35.56 41.95 0.80
C LEU A 11 -34.59 41.68 -0.38
N THR A 12 -34.22 42.73 -1.11
CA THR A 12 -33.25 42.66 -2.21
C THR A 12 -31.84 42.32 -1.71
N GLU A 13 -31.42 42.91 -0.60
CA GLU A 13 -30.13 42.65 0.04
C GLU A 13 -30.05 41.23 0.58
N ALA A 14 -31.16 40.69 1.10
CA ALA A 14 -31.27 39.28 1.49
C ALA A 14 -31.13 38.33 0.29
N LEU A 15 -31.74 38.65 -0.83
CA LEU A 15 -31.61 37.86 -2.07
C LEU A 15 -30.18 37.87 -2.61
N ILE A 16 -29.53 39.04 -2.63
CA ILE A 16 -28.13 39.16 -3.05
C ILE A 16 -27.21 38.39 -2.09
N ALA A 17 -27.42 38.52 -0.78
CA ALA A 17 -26.64 37.79 0.22
C ALA A 17 -26.78 36.27 0.05
N MET A 18 -28.00 35.76 -0.16
CA MET A 18 -28.24 34.34 -0.43
C MET A 18 -27.58 33.87 -1.74
N ALA A 19 -27.66 34.68 -2.80
CA ALA A 19 -27.02 34.37 -4.08
C ALA A 19 -25.49 34.29 -3.96
N LEU A 20 -24.87 35.28 -3.30
CA LEU A 20 -23.43 35.29 -3.03
C LEU A 20 -23.01 34.13 -2.13
N PHE A 21 -23.81 33.82 -1.11
CA PHE A 21 -23.55 32.71 -0.21
C PHE A 21 -23.58 31.35 -0.94
N ALA A 22 -24.53 31.13 -1.85
CA ALA A 22 -24.59 29.92 -2.65
C ALA A 22 -23.36 29.76 -3.57
N ILE A 23 -22.89 30.86 -4.18
CA ILE A 23 -21.67 30.88 -4.98
C ILE A 23 -20.44 30.55 -4.12
N LEU A 24 -20.36 31.12 -2.91
CA LEU A 24 -19.26 30.85 -1.98
C LEU A 24 -19.23 29.39 -1.51
N ILE A 25 -20.38 28.81 -1.15
CA ILE A 25 -20.46 27.39 -0.76
C ILE A 25 -19.95 26.50 -1.89
N THR A 26 -20.46 26.70 -3.11
CA THR A 26 -20.09 25.85 -4.25
C THR A 26 -18.60 25.96 -4.59
N ALA A 27 -18.01 27.16 -4.48
CA ALA A 27 -16.59 27.38 -4.69
C ALA A 27 -15.70 26.67 -3.64
N VAL A 28 -16.19 26.47 -2.41
CA VAL A 28 -15.41 25.88 -1.31
C VAL A 28 -15.65 24.37 -1.15
N VAL A 29 -16.84 23.87 -1.48
CA VAL A 29 -17.18 22.43 -1.33
C VAL A 29 -16.35 21.55 -2.28
N ALA A 30 -16.13 21.99 -3.52
CA ALA A 30 -15.35 21.24 -4.49
C ALA A 30 -13.89 20.99 -4.04
N PRO A 31 -13.10 22.00 -3.64
CA PRO A 31 -11.73 21.78 -3.17
C PRO A 31 -11.67 20.96 -1.86
N LEU A 32 -12.62 21.12 -0.94
CA LEU A 32 -12.68 20.30 0.28
C LEU A 32 -12.91 18.81 -0.04
N THR A 33 -13.80 18.51 -0.98
CA THR A 33 -14.08 17.14 -1.40
C THR A 33 -12.84 16.49 -2.03
N SER A 34 -12.12 17.26 -2.85
CA SER A 34 -10.85 16.81 -3.45
C SER A 34 -9.80 16.53 -2.37
N LEU A 35 -9.64 17.43 -1.39
CA LEU A 35 -8.68 17.28 -0.31
C LEU A 35 -8.94 16.02 0.53
N PHE A 36 -10.21 15.75 0.88
CA PHE A 36 -10.55 14.55 1.64
C PHE A 36 -10.27 13.25 0.88
N ARG A 37 -10.47 13.25 -0.44
CA ARG A 37 -10.11 12.11 -1.28
C ARG A 37 -8.60 11.86 -1.25
N VAL A 38 -7.81 12.90 -1.49
CA VAL A 38 -6.34 12.81 -1.46
C VAL A 38 -5.83 12.34 -0.10
N GLN A 39 -6.41 12.85 0.99
CA GLN A 39 -6.04 12.44 2.34
C GLN A 39 -6.37 10.97 2.60
N ARG A 40 -7.54 10.50 2.14
CA ARG A 40 -7.93 9.08 2.28
C ARG A 40 -7.00 8.16 1.49
N ASP A 41 -6.66 8.54 0.27
CA ASP A 41 -5.76 7.77 -0.59
C ASP A 41 -4.36 7.71 0.05
N SER A 42 -3.85 8.85 0.52
CA SER A 42 -2.56 8.93 1.21
C SER A 42 -2.51 8.04 2.45
N ASN A 43 -3.56 8.06 3.28
CA ASN A 43 -3.63 7.21 4.48
C ASN A 43 -3.70 5.72 4.12
N SER A 44 -4.40 5.36 3.05
CA SER A 44 -4.46 3.98 2.55
C SER A 44 -3.09 3.49 2.08
N THR A 45 -2.38 4.30 1.28
CA THR A 45 -1.04 3.98 0.77
C THR A 45 -0.01 3.91 1.89
N LEU A 46 -0.07 4.83 2.87
CA LEU A 46 0.81 4.79 4.03
C LEU A 46 0.59 3.52 4.86
N SER A 47 -0.66 3.22 5.22
CA SER A 47 -0.99 2.02 5.98
C SER A 47 -0.59 0.74 5.25
N ALA A 48 -0.78 0.69 3.93
CA ALA A 48 -0.35 -0.42 3.08
C ALA A 48 1.16 -0.60 3.08
N THR A 49 1.90 0.49 2.90
CA THR A 49 3.37 0.49 2.90
C THR A 49 3.91 0.02 4.25
N THR A 50 3.40 0.55 5.36
CA THR A 50 3.82 0.14 6.70
C THR A 50 3.53 -1.34 6.96
N SER A 51 2.37 -1.83 6.54
CA SER A 51 2.01 -3.25 6.65
C SER A 51 2.91 -4.15 5.81
N ALA A 52 3.21 -3.76 4.57
CA ALA A 52 4.11 -4.50 3.70
C ALA A 52 5.55 -4.50 4.24
N GLN A 53 6.05 -3.36 4.72
CA GLN A 53 7.39 -3.25 5.30
C GLN A 53 7.53 -4.10 6.56
N SER A 54 6.60 -4.01 7.51
CA SER A 54 6.66 -4.83 8.73
C SER A 54 6.59 -6.33 8.42
N THR A 55 5.83 -6.71 7.39
CA THR A 55 5.76 -8.10 6.92
C THR A 55 7.08 -8.54 6.27
N LEU A 56 7.73 -7.71 5.45
CA LEU A 56 9.05 -8.01 4.89
C LEU A 56 10.13 -8.12 5.95
N GLU A 57 10.08 -7.26 6.98
CA GLU A 57 10.98 -7.36 8.14
C GLU A 57 10.77 -8.66 8.90
N ALA A 58 9.52 -9.05 9.16
CA ALA A 58 9.22 -10.34 9.78
C ALA A 58 9.72 -11.52 8.92
N ILE A 59 9.57 -11.45 7.59
CA ILE A 59 10.10 -12.46 6.66
C ILE A 59 11.62 -12.51 6.73
N ARG A 60 12.29 -11.36 6.75
CA ARG A 60 13.74 -11.24 6.88
C ARG A 60 14.23 -11.86 8.19
N ASP A 61 13.57 -11.59 9.31
CA ASP A 61 13.97 -12.06 10.63
C ASP A 61 13.87 -13.59 10.75
N ASN A 62 12.90 -14.20 10.06
CA ASN A 62 12.73 -15.65 10.02
C ASN A 62 13.54 -16.32 8.91
N TRP A 63 14.33 -15.55 8.14
CA TRP A 63 15.12 -16.08 7.05
C TRP A 63 16.47 -16.63 7.54
N THR A 64 16.59 -17.95 7.54
CA THR A 64 17.78 -18.71 7.96
C THR A 64 18.35 -19.51 6.78
N PRO A 65 19.59 -20.02 6.87
CA PRO A 65 20.14 -20.92 5.86
C PRO A 65 19.26 -22.13 5.55
N GLN A 66 18.62 -22.67 6.59
CA GLN A 66 17.71 -23.81 6.50
C GLN A 66 16.41 -23.45 5.78
N THR A 67 15.88 -22.24 5.97
CA THR A 67 14.65 -21.79 5.29
C THR A 67 14.92 -21.30 3.88
N TYR A 68 16.15 -20.89 3.55
CA TYR A 68 16.52 -20.51 2.19
C TYR A 68 16.29 -21.68 1.22
N GLY A 69 16.73 -22.89 1.56
CA GLY A 69 16.61 -24.05 0.67
C GLY A 69 15.21 -24.70 0.63
N GLN A 70 14.33 -24.34 1.56
CA GLN A 70 13.02 -24.99 1.71
C GLN A 70 11.94 -24.37 0.83
N ASN A 71 10.89 -25.16 0.58
CA ASN A 71 9.70 -24.80 -0.19
C ASN A 71 9.09 -23.51 0.32
N LEU A 72 9.38 -22.42 -0.39
CA LEU A 72 8.53 -21.25 -0.48
C LEU A 72 7.48 -21.65 -1.50
N ASP A 73 6.27 -21.97 -1.03
CA ASP A 73 5.25 -22.63 -1.83
C ASP A 73 5.01 -21.91 -3.17
N THR A 74 4.87 -22.72 -4.21
CA THR A 74 4.95 -22.36 -5.63
C THR A 74 3.66 -21.78 -6.21
N ASP A 75 2.75 -21.25 -5.38
CA ASP A 75 1.46 -20.75 -5.85
C ASP A 75 1.36 -19.21 -5.77
N PRO A 76 1.43 -18.51 -6.92
CA PRO A 76 1.27 -17.06 -6.99
C PRO A 76 -0.15 -16.56 -6.64
N ALA A 77 -1.11 -17.44 -6.37
CA ALA A 77 -2.50 -17.10 -6.05
C ALA A 77 -2.87 -17.28 -4.57
N VAL A 78 -1.95 -17.71 -3.70
CA VAL A 78 -2.28 -18.00 -2.30
C VAL A 78 -2.33 -16.71 -1.48
N THR A 79 -3.55 -16.26 -1.23
CA THR A 79 -3.93 -15.13 -0.34
C THR A 79 -3.68 -15.42 1.15
N ALA A 80 -3.23 -16.64 1.48
CA ALA A 80 -2.89 -17.10 2.81
C ALA A 80 -1.53 -17.79 2.75
N TYR A 81 -0.48 -17.01 2.47
CA TYR A 81 0.87 -17.51 2.66
C TYR A 81 1.06 -17.68 4.16
N THR A 82 0.84 -18.90 4.65
CA THR A 82 1.66 -19.42 5.73
C THR A 82 2.94 -19.77 5.01
N ALA A 83 3.96 -18.92 5.12
CA ALA A 83 5.28 -19.30 4.70
C ALA A 83 5.63 -20.58 5.46
N ALA A 84 5.42 -21.76 4.86
CA ALA A 84 5.52 -23.03 5.57
C ALA A 84 6.94 -23.24 6.16
N SER A 85 7.92 -22.44 5.70
CA SER A 85 9.28 -22.37 6.21
C SER A 85 9.57 -21.22 7.19
N THR A 86 8.90 -20.06 7.13
CA THR A 86 9.21 -18.89 7.99
C THR A 86 8.16 -18.58 9.06
N GLY A 87 6.98 -19.22 9.04
CA GLY A 87 5.93 -19.00 10.04
C GLY A 87 5.28 -17.61 10.01
N VAL A 88 5.62 -16.77 9.03
CA VAL A 88 5.05 -15.43 8.87
C VAL A 88 3.71 -15.52 8.15
N THR A 89 2.69 -14.88 8.73
CA THR A 89 1.36 -14.75 8.11
C THR A 89 1.31 -13.44 7.33
N ILE A 90 0.94 -13.51 6.05
CA ILE A 90 0.75 -12.33 5.22
C ILE A 90 -0.60 -11.67 5.56
N PRO A 91 -0.64 -10.37 5.91
CA PRO A 91 -1.88 -9.66 6.16
C PRO A 91 -2.85 -9.69 4.97
N SER A 92 -4.15 -9.76 5.26
CA SER A 92 -5.19 -9.72 4.22
C SER A 92 -5.06 -8.47 3.35
N GLY A 93 -5.18 -8.63 2.03
CA GLY A 93 -5.07 -7.53 1.06
C GLY A 93 -3.65 -7.25 0.57
N LEU A 94 -2.66 -8.03 1.01
CA LEU A 94 -1.34 -8.11 0.39
C LEU A 94 -1.21 -9.41 -0.40
N THR A 95 -0.61 -9.32 -1.57
CA THR A 95 -0.21 -10.45 -2.42
C THR A 95 1.28 -10.67 -2.26
N TYR A 96 1.67 -11.92 -2.02
CA TYR A 96 3.07 -12.33 -1.90
C TYR A 96 3.53 -12.99 -3.19
N THR A 97 4.73 -12.63 -3.65
CA THR A 97 5.41 -13.39 -4.71
C THR A 97 6.88 -13.58 -4.37
N CYS A 98 7.45 -14.71 -4.81
CA CYS A 98 8.87 -14.98 -4.70
C CYS A 98 9.44 -15.31 -6.09
N ARG A 99 10.61 -14.75 -6.40
CA ARG A 99 11.37 -14.99 -7.63
C ARG A 99 12.83 -15.27 -7.32
N ASN A 100 13.43 -16.22 -8.02
CA ASN A 100 14.87 -16.39 -8.03
C ASN A 100 15.52 -15.31 -8.89
N LEU A 101 16.68 -14.84 -8.46
CA LEU A 101 17.47 -13.86 -9.19
C LEU A 101 18.71 -14.52 -9.79
N ASP A 102 19.08 -14.09 -10.99
CA ASP A 102 20.39 -14.37 -11.56
C ASP A 102 21.48 -13.50 -10.92
N ASN A 103 22.74 -13.69 -11.35
CA ASN A 103 23.88 -12.91 -10.88
C ASN A 103 23.78 -11.41 -11.21
N ASN A 104 22.86 -11.00 -12.08
CA ASN A 104 22.62 -9.61 -12.45
C ASN A 104 21.40 -9.01 -11.72
N GLY A 105 20.73 -9.77 -10.85
CA GLY A 105 19.54 -9.33 -10.13
C GLY A 105 18.26 -9.36 -10.97
N ALA A 106 18.25 -10.06 -12.11
CA ALA A 106 17.07 -10.24 -12.94
C ALA A 106 16.23 -11.44 -12.47
N ASP A 107 14.90 -11.29 -12.52
CA ASP A 107 13.96 -12.36 -12.17
C ASP A 107 14.07 -13.51 -13.19
N THR A 108 14.31 -14.74 -12.73
CA THR A 108 14.52 -15.91 -13.60
C THR A 108 13.38 -16.93 -13.55
N ALA A 109 12.96 -17.31 -12.34
CA ALA A 109 11.89 -18.28 -12.10
C ALA A 109 11.16 -17.97 -10.80
N PRO A 110 9.92 -18.43 -10.60
CA PRO A 110 9.31 -18.50 -9.27
C PRO A 110 10.22 -19.26 -8.31
N CYS A 111 10.28 -18.83 -7.05
CA CYS A 111 10.96 -19.61 -6.04
C CYS A 111 10.27 -20.98 -5.93
N SER A 112 11.05 -22.04 -5.97
CA SER A 112 10.64 -23.38 -5.59
C SER A 112 11.55 -23.89 -4.48
N GLY A 113 11.05 -24.80 -3.63
CA GLY A 113 11.93 -25.45 -2.66
C GLY A 113 12.70 -26.58 -3.30
N ASN A 114 13.85 -26.87 -2.69
CA ASN A 114 14.77 -27.93 -3.13
C ASN A 114 15.41 -27.66 -4.51
N GLU A 115 15.57 -26.41 -4.90
CA GLU A 115 16.31 -26.03 -6.11
C GLU A 115 17.78 -26.39 -5.96
N THR A 116 18.28 -27.24 -6.86
CA THR A 116 19.70 -27.57 -6.99
C THR A 116 20.18 -27.31 -8.42
N PRO A 117 21.18 -26.43 -8.64
CA PRO A 117 21.87 -25.61 -7.64
C PRO A 117 20.96 -24.51 -7.07
N GLN A 118 21.13 -24.21 -5.78
CA GLN A 118 20.38 -23.16 -5.10
C GLN A 118 20.74 -21.80 -5.72
N PRO A 119 19.76 -20.92 -6.01
CA PRO A 119 20.02 -19.62 -6.62
C PRO A 119 20.87 -18.76 -5.70
N ALA A 120 21.64 -17.83 -6.30
CA ALA A 120 22.50 -16.92 -5.55
C ALA A 120 21.72 -15.87 -4.77
N ALA A 121 20.56 -15.45 -5.27
CA ALA A 121 19.67 -14.53 -4.59
C ALA A 121 18.19 -14.82 -4.93
N ARG A 122 17.30 -14.36 -4.06
CA ARG A 122 15.84 -14.45 -4.22
C ARG A 122 15.22 -13.09 -3.93
N ARG A 123 14.21 -12.72 -4.69
CA ARG A 123 13.38 -11.53 -4.49
C ARG A 123 12.03 -11.94 -3.95
N ILE A 124 11.66 -11.34 -2.83
CA ILE A 124 10.32 -11.42 -2.26
C ILE A 124 9.63 -10.11 -2.56
N ARG A 125 8.46 -10.13 -3.18
CA ARG A 125 7.63 -8.94 -3.38
C ARG A 125 6.32 -9.07 -2.59
N LEU A 126 5.93 -7.97 -1.95
CA LEU A 126 4.60 -7.78 -1.39
C LEU A 126 3.91 -6.65 -2.14
N GLN A 127 2.74 -6.96 -2.67
CA GLN A 127 1.96 -6.02 -3.48
C GLN A 127 0.58 -5.81 -2.87
N LYS A 128 0.13 -4.56 -2.80
CA LYS A 128 -1.28 -4.23 -2.54
C LYS A 128 -1.91 -3.78 -3.85
N THR A 129 -3.00 -4.42 -4.24
CA THR A 129 -3.83 -3.94 -5.35
C THR A 129 -5.00 -3.10 -4.83
N ASN A 130 -5.35 -2.05 -5.57
CA ASN A 130 -6.54 -1.26 -5.28
C ASN A 130 -7.82 -1.99 -5.78
N ALA A 131 -8.99 -1.36 -5.60
CA ALA A 131 -10.28 -1.89 -6.02
C ALA A 131 -10.40 -2.09 -7.55
N GLN A 132 -9.51 -1.47 -8.34
CA GLN A 132 -9.41 -1.60 -9.80
C GLN A 132 -8.36 -2.62 -10.23
N ASN A 133 -7.82 -3.41 -9.28
CA ASN A 133 -6.79 -4.42 -9.50
C ASN A 133 -5.46 -3.85 -10.04
N VAL A 134 -5.17 -2.58 -9.77
CA VAL A 134 -3.89 -1.93 -10.07
C VAL A 134 -3.01 -1.97 -8.83
N VAL A 135 -1.72 -2.25 -9.00
CA VAL A 135 -0.74 -2.25 -7.89
C VAL A 135 -0.57 -0.83 -7.36
N ASP A 136 -1.01 -0.61 -6.12
CA ASP A 136 -0.96 0.66 -5.40
C ASP A 136 0.32 0.79 -4.57
N VAL A 137 0.78 -0.34 -4.02
CA VAL A 137 2.05 -0.44 -3.28
C VAL A 137 2.77 -1.70 -3.73
N ASP A 138 4.06 -1.57 -4.06
CA ASP A 138 4.97 -2.68 -4.35
C ASP A 138 6.24 -2.49 -3.52
N VAL A 139 6.51 -3.43 -2.62
CA VAL A 139 7.73 -3.45 -1.81
C VAL A 139 8.40 -4.79 -1.99
N PHE A 140 9.72 -4.77 -2.16
CA PHE A 140 10.49 -6.00 -2.33
C PHE A 140 11.70 -6.06 -1.41
N LEU A 141 12.11 -7.30 -1.14
CA LEU A 141 13.29 -7.64 -0.38
C LEU A 141 14.10 -8.66 -1.18
N ASP A 142 15.35 -8.32 -1.48
CA ASP A 142 16.30 -9.23 -2.11
C ASP A 142 17.15 -9.90 -1.03
N ILE A 143 17.16 -11.23 -1.02
CA ILE A 143 17.84 -12.06 -0.04
C ILE A 143 18.89 -12.90 -0.74
N ILE A 144 20.15 -12.74 -0.33
CA ILE A 144 21.30 -13.45 -0.88
C ILE A 144 21.43 -14.81 -0.18
N SER A 145 21.92 -15.81 -0.92
CA SER A 145 22.18 -17.13 -0.37
C SER A 145 23.16 -17.04 0.82
N PRO A 146 22.96 -17.87 1.86
CA PRO A 146 23.87 -17.88 2.99
C PRO A 146 25.23 -18.41 2.53
N SER A 147 26.31 -17.69 2.84
CA SER A 147 27.65 -18.21 2.61
C SER A 147 27.87 -19.44 3.50
N THR A 148 28.09 -20.60 2.90
CA THR A 148 28.63 -21.76 3.62
C THR A 148 30.05 -21.42 4.07
N ARG A 149 30.20 -21.08 5.36
CA ARG A 149 31.51 -21.06 6.02
C ARG A 149 31.80 -22.43 6.61
#